data_AF-A0A950A137-F1
#
_entry.id   AF-A0A950A137-F1
#
_cell.length_a   1.000
_cell.length_b   1.000
_cell.length_c   1.000
_cell.angle_alpha   90.00
_cell.angle_beta   90.00
_cell.angle_gamma   90.00
#
_symmetry.space_group_name_H-M   'P 1'
#
loop_
_entity.id
_entity.type
_entity.pdbx_description
1 polymer ?
#
loop_
_entity_poly.entity_id
_entity_poly.type
_entity_poly.pdbx_seq_one_letter_code
_entity_poly.pdbx_strand_id
1 'polypeptide(L)'
;MRPSASRDALMRFLTVAAFAALMIAPAGPAAAALFAIAAVGAVRAARVATGRWRTRRAREGAIVLGADRSGRQVVIREDDLAAHGLILGASGAGKTTTLLTILTHQIGRGRPVIAIDMKGSPAFTRTLAEAAAAAGRPFRAWSLDGGAYWNPLAHGNATELKDKLIATERFTEPHYQRAAERYVQTVLQVSAHTHPERAPTLHEVVALMDPRRLASSLRNLDRPLRE
;
A
#
# COMPACT_ATOMS: atom_id res chain seq x y z
N MET A 1 20.97 27.00 18.90
CA MET A 1 21.58 27.37 20.19
C MET A 1 22.94 26.70 20.30
N ARG A 2 24.03 27.48 20.26
CA ARG A 2 25.40 26.97 20.43
C ARG A 2 25.67 26.76 21.93
N PRO A 3 26.34 25.69 22.39
CA PRO A 3 26.78 25.58 23.77
C PRO A 3 27.75 26.72 24.10
N SER A 4 27.65 27.32 25.29
CA SER A 4 28.51 28.43 25.72
C SER A 4 29.94 27.94 26.00
N ALA A 5 30.94 28.71 25.55
CA ALA A 5 32.36 28.39 25.65
C ALA A 5 32.88 28.16 27.10
N SER A 6 32.15 28.61 28.13
CA SER A 6 32.54 28.41 29.53
C SER A 6 32.31 26.98 30.04
N ARG A 7 31.35 26.25 29.48
CA ARG A 7 31.10 24.84 29.85
C ARG A 7 32.23 23.92 29.40
N ASP A 8 32.82 24.18 28.23
CA ASP A 8 33.90 23.37 27.68
C ASP A 8 35.21 23.55 28.46
N ALA A 9 35.49 24.77 28.91
CA ALA A 9 36.65 25.05 29.77
C ALA A 9 36.54 24.36 31.14
N LEU A 10 35.35 24.42 31.76
CA LEU A 10 35.07 23.76 33.04
C LEU A 10 35.17 22.23 32.93
N MET A 11 34.63 21.65 31.87
CA MET A 11 34.70 20.20 31.61
C MET A 11 36.15 19.73 31.41
N ARG A 12 36.98 20.49 30.69
CA ARG A 12 38.41 20.20 30.50
C ARG A 12 39.18 20.22 31.82
N PHE A 13 38.92 21.23 32.67
CA PHE A 13 39.56 21.33 33.98
C PHE A 13 39.18 20.15 34.90
N LEU A 14 37.89 19.80 34.93
CA LEU A 14 37.39 18.65 35.70
C LEU A 14 37.98 17.31 35.21
N THR A 15 38.16 17.13 33.90
CA THR A 15 38.80 15.91 33.36
C THR A 15 40.26 15.78 33.77
N VAL A 16 41.01 16.90 33.77
CA VAL A 16 42.42 16.91 34.20
C VAL A 16 42.53 16.62 35.70
N ALA A 17 41.66 17.22 36.51
CA ALA A 17 41.61 16.96 37.96
C ALA A 17 41.26 15.50 38.28
N ALA A 18 40.30 14.90 37.59
CA ALA A 18 39.93 13.49 37.77
C ALA A 18 41.07 12.53 37.37
N PHE A 19 41.82 12.86 36.31
CA PHE A 19 42.98 12.08 35.89
C PHE A 19 44.12 12.16 36.90
N ALA A 20 44.42 13.35 37.43
CA ALA A 20 45.43 13.52 38.46
C ALA A 20 45.07 12.77 39.76
N ALA A 21 43.81 12.80 40.18
CA ALA A 21 43.32 12.05 41.33
C ALA A 21 43.45 10.52 41.15
N LEU A 22 43.27 10.02 39.92
CA LEU A 22 43.42 8.60 39.59
C LEU A 22 44.89 8.14 39.66
N MET A 23 45.85 9.01 39.34
CA MET A 23 47.29 8.71 39.38
C MET A 23 47.87 8.66 40.80
N ILE A 24 47.22 9.29 41.77
CA ILE A 24 47.66 9.34 43.18
C ILE A 24 46.93 8.27 44.02
N ALA A 25 45.88 7.64 43.50
CA ALA A 25 45.10 6.64 44.22
C ALA A 25 45.85 5.30 44.38
N PRO A 26 45.73 4.61 45.53
CA PRO A 26 46.32 3.28 45.70
C PRO A 26 45.76 2.27 44.69
N ALA A 27 46.52 1.20 44.40
CA ALA A 27 46.27 0.31 43.26
C ALA A 27 44.86 -0.31 43.21
N GLY A 28 44.24 -0.58 44.37
CA GLY A 28 42.87 -1.11 44.47
C GLY A 28 41.79 -0.18 43.92
N PRO A 29 41.60 1.02 44.49
CA PRO A 29 40.58 1.97 44.01
C PRO A 29 40.84 2.47 42.58
N ALA A 30 42.10 2.59 42.14
CA ALA A 30 42.41 2.95 40.75
C ALA A 30 41.95 1.87 39.75
N ALA A 31 42.20 0.59 40.05
CA ALA A 31 41.71 -0.53 39.24
C ALA A 31 40.18 -0.58 39.19
N ALA A 32 39.50 -0.35 40.32
CA ALA A 32 38.04 -0.29 40.37
C ALA A 32 37.45 0.84 39.51
N ALA A 33 38.07 2.02 39.52
CA ALA A 33 37.64 3.15 38.69
C ALA A 33 37.83 2.89 37.18
N LEU A 34 38.96 2.32 36.78
CA LEU A 34 39.20 1.89 35.39
C LEU A 34 38.20 0.83 34.93
N PHE A 35 37.90 -0.15 35.78
CA PHE A 35 36.92 -1.19 35.49
C PHE A 35 35.51 -0.61 35.33
N ALA A 36 35.12 0.35 36.19
CA ALA A 36 33.84 1.03 36.08
C ALA A 36 33.73 1.86 34.79
N ILE A 37 34.78 2.57 34.39
CA ILE A 37 34.81 3.34 33.14
C ILE A 37 34.72 2.39 31.93
N ALA A 38 35.49 1.30 31.93
CA ALA A 38 35.44 0.29 30.87
C ALA A 38 34.06 -0.38 30.80
N ALA A 39 33.43 -0.70 31.93
CA ALA A 39 32.10 -1.27 32.01
C ALA A 39 31.03 -0.31 31.47
N VAL A 40 31.07 0.98 31.86
CA VAL A 40 30.17 2.01 31.33
C VAL A 40 30.37 2.20 29.83
N GLY A 41 31.63 2.21 29.36
CA GLY A 41 31.99 2.27 27.95
C GLY A 41 31.45 1.08 27.16
N ALA A 42 31.63 -0.14 27.67
CA ALA A 42 31.12 -1.37 27.08
C ALA A 42 29.59 -1.42 27.04
N VAL A 43 28.90 -1.02 28.12
CA VAL A 43 27.43 -0.92 28.15
C VAL A 43 26.92 0.11 27.14
N ARG A 44 27.58 1.26 27.02
CA ARG A 44 27.24 2.27 25.99
C ARG A 44 27.49 1.75 24.57
N ALA A 45 28.63 1.11 24.32
CA ALA A 45 28.95 0.50 23.03
C ALA A 45 27.96 -0.61 22.68
N ALA A 46 27.60 -1.47 23.63
CA ALA A 46 26.59 -2.51 23.47
C ALA A 46 25.19 -1.92 23.20
N ARG A 47 24.79 -0.84 23.87
CA ARG A 47 23.53 -0.12 23.59
C ARG A 47 23.50 0.53 22.21
N VAL A 48 24.61 1.13 21.78
CA VAL A 48 24.75 1.72 20.43
C VAL A 48 24.76 0.61 19.36
N ALA A 49 25.48 -0.48 19.59
CA ALA A 49 25.47 -1.64 18.72
C ALA A 49 24.06 -2.23 18.64
N THR A 50 23.47 -2.69 19.74
CA THR A 50 22.10 -3.22 19.75
C THR A 50 21.07 -2.27 19.14
N GLY A 51 21.19 -0.95 19.33
CA GLY A 51 20.37 0.05 18.65
C GLY A 51 20.58 0.09 17.14
N ARG A 52 21.84 0.01 16.66
CA ARG A 52 22.20 -0.11 15.24
C ARG A 52 21.73 -1.42 14.61
N TRP A 53 21.81 -2.53 15.35
CA TRP A 53 21.34 -3.84 14.90
C TRP A 53 19.82 -3.91 14.83
N ARG A 54 19.10 -3.36 15.83
CA ARG A 54 17.63 -3.25 15.81
C ARG A 54 17.12 -2.32 14.71
N THR A 55 17.79 -1.18 14.48
CA THR A 55 17.46 -0.31 13.34
C THR A 55 17.77 -0.96 12.00
N ARG A 56 18.85 -1.74 11.88
CA ARG A 56 19.16 -2.50 10.66
C ARG A 56 18.13 -3.60 10.37
N ARG A 57 17.71 -4.34 11.39
CA ARG A 57 16.71 -5.42 11.25
C ARG A 57 15.27 -4.88 11.08
N ALA A 58 14.96 -3.72 11.66
CA ALA A 58 13.71 -3.00 11.39
C ALA A 58 13.67 -2.38 9.97
N ARG A 59 14.81 -2.29 9.27
CA ARG A 59 14.90 -1.84 7.87
C ARG A 59 14.72 -2.96 6.85
N GLU A 60 14.96 -4.22 7.23
CA GLU A 60 14.60 -5.37 6.39
C GLU A 60 13.07 -5.37 6.25
N GLY A 61 12.57 -5.15 5.03
CA GLY A 61 11.13 -5.06 4.81
C GLY A 61 10.53 -3.65 4.98
N ALA A 62 11.29 -2.60 5.24
CA ALA A 62 10.76 -1.23 5.27
C ALA A 62 10.89 -0.52 3.90
N ILE A 63 9.95 0.36 3.56
CA ILE A 63 10.01 1.27 2.41
C ILE A 63 10.61 2.59 2.88
N VAL A 64 11.69 3.05 2.26
CA VAL A 64 12.25 4.38 2.55
C VAL A 64 11.52 5.41 1.71
N LEU A 65 10.82 6.35 2.36
CA LEU A 65 10.14 7.45 1.68
C LEU A 65 11.04 8.65 1.43
N GLY A 66 12.04 8.87 2.29
CA GLY A 66 12.92 10.02 2.24
C GLY A 66 13.69 10.21 3.54
N ALA A 67 14.06 11.46 3.84
CA ALA A 67 14.72 11.84 5.09
C ALA A 67 14.06 13.07 5.73
N ASP A 68 14.06 13.13 7.06
CA ASP A 68 13.63 14.30 7.81
C ASP A 68 14.70 15.41 7.77
N ARG A 69 14.41 16.57 8.39
CA ARG A 69 15.32 17.73 8.41
C ARG A 69 16.66 17.46 9.10
N SER A 70 16.76 16.39 9.89
CA SER A 70 18.01 15.96 10.54
C SER A 70 18.80 14.93 9.72
N GLY A 71 18.32 14.58 8.52
CA GLY A 71 18.90 13.54 7.66
C GLY A 71 18.52 12.12 8.07
N ARG A 72 17.63 11.94 9.06
CA ARG A 72 17.18 10.62 9.47
C ARG A 72 16.12 10.12 8.49
N GLN A 73 16.29 8.88 8.01
CA GLN A 73 15.36 8.26 7.07
C GLN A 73 13.95 8.17 7.65
N VAL A 74 12.98 8.56 6.83
CA VAL A 74 11.55 8.32 7.03
C VAL A 74 11.21 7.03 6.32
N VAL A 75 10.73 6.05 7.07
CA VAL A 75 10.41 4.71 6.57
C VAL A 75 8.98 4.33 6.91
N ILE A 76 8.36 3.54 6.05
CA ILE A 76 7.08 2.86 6.31
C ILE A 76 7.37 1.36 6.40
N ARG A 77 6.86 0.70 7.44
CA ARG A 77 6.98 -0.75 7.61
C ARG A 77 5.79 -1.46 6.96
N GLU A 78 5.94 -2.75 6.70
CA GLU A 78 4.84 -3.55 6.15
C GLU A 78 3.61 -3.54 7.08
N ASP A 79 3.83 -3.63 8.39
CA ASP A 79 2.76 -3.57 9.40
C ASP A 79 2.00 -2.24 9.36
N ASP A 80 2.69 -1.13 9.05
CA ASP A 80 2.08 0.19 8.90
C ASP A 80 1.19 0.24 7.64
N LEU A 81 1.63 -0.38 6.54
CA LEU A 81 0.83 -0.45 5.31
C LEU A 81 -0.39 -1.37 5.45
N ALA A 82 -0.26 -2.45 6.22
CA ALA A 82 -1.36 -3.38 6.47
C ALA A 82 -2.54 -2.72 7.19
N ALA A 83 -2.31 -1.63 7.93
CA ALA A 83 -3.33 -0.85 8.62
C ALA A 83 -4.07 0.17 7.71
N HIS A 84 -3.80 0.18 6.40
CA HIS A 84 -4.20 1.21 5.44
C HIS A 84 -3.54 2.58 5.68
N GLY A 85 -3.39 3.36 4.61
CA GLY A 85 -2.71 4.65 4.66
C GLY A 85 -3.42 5.73 3.84
N LEU A 86 -3.30 6.97 4.28
CA LEU A 86 -3.83 8.15 3.61
C LEU A 86 -2.68 9.13 3.30
N ILE A 87 -2.48 9.44 2.02
CA ILE A 87 -1.47 10.40 1.57
C ILE A 87 -2.15 11.73 1.25
N LEU A 88 -1.90 12.75 2.09
CA LEU A 88 -2.46 14.10 1.93
C LEU A 88 -1.41 15.08 1.41
N GLY A 89 -1.87 16.10 0.69
CA GLY A 89 -1.02 17.20 0.24
C GLY A 89 -1.63 17.98 -0.92
N ALA A 90 -1.19 19.21 -1.12
CA ALA A 90 -1.58 20.04 -2.27
C ALA A 90 -1.06 19.44 -3.59
N SER A 91 -1.49 19.99 -4.73
CA SER A 91 -0.85 19.67 -6.02
C SER A 91 0.64 20.00 -5.96
N GLY A 92 1.49 19.15 -6.52
CA GLY A 92 2.95 19.32 -6.45
C GLY A 92 3.62 18.91 -5.13
N ALA A 93 2.86 18.58 -4.07
CA ALA A 93 3.42 18.17 -2.77
C ALA A 93 4.04 16.75 -2.75
N GLY A 94 4.14 16.09 -3.89
CA GLY A 94 4.76 14.77 -4.00
C GLY A 94 3.85 13.56 -3.75
N LYS A 95 2.52 13.73 -3.65
CA LYS A 95 1.58 12.61 -3.42
C LYS A 95 1.79 11.43 -4.39
N THR A 96 1.84 11.71 -5.69
CA THR A 96 2.05 10.71 -6.74
C THR A 96 3.42 10.05 -6.61
N THR A 97 4.46 10.83 -6.31
CA THR A 97 5.81 10.31 -6.09
C THR A 97 5.84 9.35 -4.90
N THR A 98 5.29 9.74 -3.75
CA THR A 98 5.21 8.89 -2.56
C THR A 98 4.43 7.61 -2.85
N LEU A 99 3.29 7.71 -3.54
CA LEU A 99 2.50 6.54 -3.93
C LEU A 99 3.31 5.61 -4.84
N LEU A 100 3.94 6.12 -5.90
CA LEU A 100 4.77 5.34 -6.81
C LEU A 100 5.96 4.69 -6.12
N THR A 101 6.59 5.35 -5.14
CA THR A 101 7.65 4.75 -4.32
C THR A 101 7.14 3.53 -3.56
N ILE A 102 5.96 3.61 -2.95
CA ILE A 102 5.35 2.48 -2.24
C ILE A 102 5.03 1.36 -3.23
N LEU A 103 4.33 1.66 -4.34
CA LEU A 103 3.88 0.66 -5.29
C LEU A 103 5.03 -0.07 -5.99
N THR A 104 6.02 0.66 -6.51
CA THR A 104 7.16 0.06 -7.23
C THR A 104 7.99 -0.82 -6.31
N HIS A 105 8.13 -0.44 -5.04
CA HIS A 105 8.83 -1.26 -4.07
C HIS A 105 8.05 -2.53 -3.68
N GLN A 106 6.72 -2.44 -3.53
CA GLN A 106 5.89 -3.63 -3.35
C GLN A 106 5.98 -4.58 -4.56
N ILE A 107 5.97 -4.03 -5.78
CA ILE A 107 6.18 -4.82 -7.01
C ILE A 107 7.53 -5.53 -6.99
N GLY A 108 8.62 -4.82 -6.66
CA GLY A 108 9.97 -5.36 -6.57
C GLY A 108 10.14 -6.45 -5.51
N ARG A 109 9.28 -6.47 -4.49
CA ARG A 109 9.21 -7.52 -3.46
C ARG A 109 8.32 -8.71 -3.85
N GLY A 110 7.79 -8.73 -5.07
CA GLY A 110 6.88 -9.79 -5.52
C GLY A 110 5.46 -9.66 -4.97
N ARG A 111 5.09 -8.56 -4.31
CA ARG A 111 3.71 -8.36 -3.82
C ARG A 111 2.78 -7.98 -4.97
N PRO A 112 1.59 -8.59 -5.10
CA PRO A 112 0.62 -8.17 -6.12
C PRO A 112 0.17 -6.73 -5.84
N VAL A 113 0.04 -5.94 -6.90
CA VAL A 113 -0.40 -4.55 -6.83
C VAL A 113 -1.57 -4.34 -7.79
N ILE A 114 -2.65 -3.78 -7.25
CA ILE A 114 -3.76 -3.21 -8.03
C ILE A 114 -3.68 -1.70 -7.83
N ALA A 115 -3.51 -0.96 -8.92
CA ALA A 115 -3.41 0.49 -8.89
C ALA A 115 -4.55 1.11 -9.71
N ILE A 116 -5.24 2.08 -9.12
CA ILE A 116 -6.33 2.82 -9.76
C ILE A 116 -5.88 4.28 -9.88
N ASP A 117 -5.67 4.74 -11.12
CA ASP A 117 -5.32 6.12 -11.41
C ASP A 117 -6.49 6.86 -12.05
N MET A 118 -7.14 7.72 -11.27
CA MET A 118 -8.27 8.53 -11.73
C MET A 118 -7.82 9.71 -12.61
N LYS A 119 -6.52 9.99 -12.72
CA LYS A 119 -5.98 11.04 -13.60
C LYS A 119 -5.64 10.52 -15.00
N GLY A 120 -5.53 9.20 -15.18
CA GLY A 120 -5.17 8.58 -16.45
C GLY A 120 -3.76 8.95 -16.93
N SER A 121 -2.79 9.06 -16.02
CA SER A 121 -1.42 9.48 -16.36
C SER A 121 -0.65 8.38 -17.10
N PRO A 122 -0.16 8.63 -18.33
CA PRO A 122 0.69 7.67 -19.03
C PRO A 122 2.01 7.42 -18.29
N ALA A 123 2.54 8.46 -17.61
CA ALA A 123 3.77 8.33 -16.83
C ALA A 123 3.59 7.39 -15.63
N PHE A 124 2.45 7.48 -14.93
CA PHE A 124 2.13 6.58 -13.82
C PHE A 124 2.10 5.11 -14.30
N THR A 125 1.39 4.85 -15.40
CA THR A 125 1.30 3.52 -16.01
C THR A 125 2.67 2.99 -16.43
N ARG A 126 3.50 3.82 -17.10
CA ARG A 126 4.86 3.43 -17.51
C ARG A 126 5.74 3.06 -16.33
N THR A 127 5.74 3.86 -15.25
CA THR A 127 6.56 3.58 -14.06
C THR A 127 6.18 2.24 -13.42
N LEU A 128 4.90 1.88 -13.36
CA LEU A 128 4.47 0.58 -12.86
C LEU A 128 4.86 -0.57 -13.81
N ALA A 129 4.76 -0.35 -15.12
CA ALA A 129 5.18 -1.33 -16.13
C ALA A 129 6.70 -1.60 -16.06
N GLU A 130 7.51 -0.55 -15.94
CA GLU A 130 8.97 -0.64 -15.77
C GLU A 130 9.34 -1.38 -14.48
N ALA A 131 8.67 -1.08 -13.37
CA ALA A 131 8.89 -1.79 -12.11
C ALA A 131 8.51 -3.27 -12.20
N ALA A 132 7.40 -3.61 -12.89
CA ALA A 132 7.00 -4.99 -13.11
C ALA A 132 8.00 -5.72 -14.01
N ALA A 133 8.46 -5.10 -15.09
CA ALA A 133 9.47 -5.64 -15.99
C ALA A 133 10.80 -5.89 -15.25
N ALA A 134 11.26 -4.93 -14.45
CA ALA A 134 12.47 -5.07 -13.63
C ALA A 134 12.36 -6.21 -12.60
N ALA A 135 11.15 -6.49 -12.11
CA ALA A 135 10.88 -7.61 -11.22
C ALA A 135 10.61 -8.94 -11.95
N GLY A 136 10.61 -8.97 -13.29
CA GLY A 136 10.26 -10.16 -14.08
C GLY A 136 8.80 -10.59 -13.94
N ARG A 137 7.88 -9.64 -13.74
CA ARG A 137 6.47 -9.90 -13.41
C ARG A 137 5.52 -9.47 -14.51
N PRO A 138 4.39 -10.17 -14.69
CA PRO A 138 3.37 -9.77 -15.67
C PRO A 138 2.76 -8.43 -15.28
N PHE A 139 2.50 -7.60 -16.29
CA PHE A 139 1.81 -6.33 -16.17
C PHE A 139 0.59 -6.30 -17.09
N ARG A 140 -0.54 -5.82 -16.55
CA ARG A 140 -1.79 -5.62 -17.29
C ARG A 140 -2.29 -4.23 -16.93
N ALA A 141 -2.55 -3.40 -17.94
CA ALA A 141 -3.17 -2.10 -17.79
C ALA A 141 -4.43 -2.05 -18.65
N TRP A 142 -5.54 -1.62 -18.07
CA TRP A 142 -6.79 -1.31 -18.76
C TRP A 142 -7.06 0.18 -18.58
N SER A 143 -7.35 0.88 -19.67
CA SER A 143 -7.89 2.24 -19.66
C SER A 143 -9.00 2.36 -20.69
N LEU A 144 -9.73 3.49 -20.66
CA LEU A 144 -10.74 3.80 -21.68
C LEU A 144 -10.12 3.99 -23.07
N ASP A 145 -8.84 4.38 -23.13
CA ASP A 145 -8.08 4.61 -24.36
C ASP A 145 -7.45 3.32 -24.92
N GLY A 146 -7.59 2.20 -24.23
CA GLY A 146 -7.14 0.87 -24.69
C GLY A 146 -6.29 0.10 -23.68
N GLY A 147 -5.65 -0.97 -24.17
CA GLY A 147 -4.83 -1.88 -23.37
C GLY A 147 -5.47 -3.27 -23.19
N ALA A 148 -5.28 -3.87 -22.02
CA ALA A 148 -5.92 -5.11 -21.63
C ALA A 148 -7.44 -4.92 -21.50
N TYR A 149 -8.20 -6.02 -21.54
CA TYR A 149 -9.64 -6.01 -21.32
C TYR A 149 -9.97 -6.41 -19.89
N TRP A 150 -10.99 -5.78 -19.32
CA TRP A 150 -11.53 -6.14 -18.01
C TRP A 150 -13.04 -6.33 -18.11
N ASN A 151 -13.52 -7.52 -17.74
CA ASN A 151 -14.95 -7.78 -17.56
C ASN A 151 -15.29 -7.74 -16.06
N PRO A 152 -15.96 -6.69 -15.55
CA PRO A 152 -16.34 -6.60 -14.14
C PRO A 152 -17.37 -7.67 -13.72
N LEU A 153 -18.03 -8.29 -14.70
CA LEU A 153 -19.04 -9.33 -14.51
C LEU A 153 -18.48 -10.76 -14.67
N ALA A 154 -17.16 -10.91 -14.80
CA ALA A 154 -16.51 -12.21 -15.01
C ALA A 154 -16.73 -13.23 -13.89
N HIS A 155 -17.01 -12.76 -12.67
CA HIS A 155 -17.14 -13.60 -11.49
C HIS A 155 -18.33 -13.19 -10.63
N GLY A 156 -19.11 -14.19 -10.20
CA GLY A 156 -20.24 -14.04 -9.28
C GLY A 156 -21.53 -14.63 -9.83
N ASN A 157 -22.46 -14.96 -8.95
CA ASN A 157 -23.82 -15.34 -9.33
C ASN A 157 -24.65 -14.11 -9.74
N ALA A 158 -25.85 -14.34 -10.30
CA ALA A 158 -26.71 -13.25 -10.79
C ALA A 158 -26.98 -12.15 -9.75
N THR A 159 -27.15 -12.50 -8.48
CA THR A 159 -27.38 -11.56 -7.39
C THR A 159 -26.14 -10.71 -7.11
N GLU A 160 -24.97 -11.34 -6.99
CA GLU A 160 -23.71 -10.62 -6.79
C GLU A 160 -23.38 -9.69 -7.97
N LEU A 161 -23.67 -10.13 -9.19
CA LEU A 161 -23.49 -9.33 -10.40
C LEU A 161 -24.46 -8.15 -10.45
N LYS A 162 -25.72 -8.35 -10.05
CA LYS A 162 -26.72 -7.28 -9.93
C LYS A 162 -26.28 -6.27 -8.88
N ASP A 163 -25.84 -6.71 -7.70
CA ASP A 163 -25.39 -5.81 -6.62
C ASP A 163 -24.20 -4.95 -7.06
N LYS A 164 -23.25 -5.52 -7.81
CA LYS A 164 -22.12 -4.76 -8.40
C LYS A 164 -22.60 -3.64 -9.32
N LEU A 165 -23.59 -3.89 -10.18
CA LEU A 165 -24.12 -2.91 -11.12
C LEU A 165 -24.96 -1.84 -10.41
N ILE A 166 -25.80 -2.23 -9.47
CA ILE A 166 -26.66 -1.28 -8.74
C ILE A 166 -25.82 -0.34 -7.88
N ALA A 167 -24.72 -0.82 -7.30
CA ALA A 167 -23.80 -0.02 -6.50
C ALA A 167 -23.06 1.07 -7.28
N THR A 168 -23.08 1.07 -8.63
CA THR A 168 -22.45 2.13 -9.42
C THR A 168 -23.28 3.41 -9.50
N GLU A 169 -24.55 3.36 -9.14
CA GLU A 169 -25.49 4.47 -9.25
C GLU A 169 -26.02 4.88 -7.88
N ARG A 170 -26.31 6.18 -7.70
CA ARG A 170 -26.98 6.68 -6.49
C ARG A 170 -28.43 6.99 -6.81
N PHE A 171 -29.33 6.13 -6.34
CA PHE A 171 -30.76 6.37 -6.43
C PHE A 171 -31.22 7.31 -5.31
N THR A 172 -31.95 8.35 -5.67
CA THR A 172 -32.65 9.21 -4.70
C THR A 172 -34.02 8.64 -4.34
N GLU A 173 -34.66 7.95 -5.28
CA GLU A 173 -36.00 7.39 -5.13
C GLU A 173 -35.97 5.86 -5.02
N PRO A 174 -36.42 5.29 -3.87
CA PRO A 174 -36.36 3.84 -3.65
C PRO A 174 -37.16 3.01 -4.67
N HIS A 175 -38.23 3.54 -5.27
CA HIS A 175 -39.01 2.79 -6.25
C HIS A 175 -38.24 2.56 -7.56
N TYR A 176 -37.43 3.52 -8.02
CA TYR A 176 -36.59 3.35 -9.20
C TYR A 176 -35.45 2.36 -8.96
N GLN A 177 -34.85 2.41 -7.77
CA GLN A 177 -33.83 1.44 -7.38
C GLN A 177 -34.38 0.00 -7.42
N ARG A 178 -35.53 -0.25 -6.79
CA ARG A 178 -36.16 -1.58 -6.78
C ARG A 178 -36.57 -2.05 -8.18
N ALA A 179 -37.01 -1.12 -9.04
CA ALA A 179 -37.34 -1.44 -10.42
C ALA A 179 -36.08 -1.88 -11.19
N ALA A 180 -34.98 -1.12 -11.07
CA ALA A 180 -33.70 -1.46 -11.69
C ALA A 180 -33.14 -2.78 -11.16
N GLU A 181 -33.13 -2.98 -9.84
CA GLU A 181 -32.67 -4.22 -9.19
C GLU A 181 -33.40 -5.44 -9.73
N ARG A 182 -34.74 -5.41 -9.74
CA ARG A 182 -35.54 -6.54 -10.23
C ARG A 182 -35.24 -6.85 -11.69
N TYR A 183 -35.15 -5.82 -12.53
CA TYR A 183 -34.98 -6.05 -13.96
C TYR A 183 -33.56 -6.52 -14.30
N VAL A 184 -32.53 -5.92 -13.70
CA VAL A 184 -31.13 -6.37 -13.83
C VAL A 184 -30.95 -7.79 -13.30
N GLN A 185 -31.61 -8.14 -12.18
CA GLN A 185 -31.62 -9.51 -11.66
C GLN A 185 -32.17 -10.49 -12.70
N THR A 186 -33.34 -10.19 -13.29
CA THR A 186 -33.95 -11.02 -14.33
C THR A 186 -33.02 -11.18 -15.53
N VAL A 187 -32.44 -10.09 -16.03
CA VAL A 187 -31.49 -10.13 -17.16
C VAL A 187 -30.31 -11.05 -16.87
N LEU A 188 -29.71 -10.94 -15.68
CA LEU A 188 -28.55 -11.76 -15.30
C LEU A 188 -28.93 -13.22 -15.07
N GLN A 189 -30.10 -13.51 -14.50
CA GLN A 189 -30.63 -14.87 -14.38
C GLN A 189 -30.87 -15.48 -15.75
N VAL A 190 -31.53 -14.77 -16.66
CA VAL A 190 -31.75 -15.26 -18.03
C VAL A 190 -30.43 -15.48 -18.75
N SER A 191 -29.46 -14.58 -18.60
CA SER A 191 -28.13 -14.74 -19.18
C SER A 191 -27.43 -16.01 -18.66
N ALA A 192 -27.45 -16.24 -17.35
CA ALA A 192 -26.85 -17.43 -16.72
C ALA A 192 -27.50 -18.74 -17.19
N HIS A 193 -28.81 -18.76 -17.45
CA HIS A 193 -29.51 -19.95 -17.94
C HIS A 193 -29.31 -20.19 -19.45
N THR A 194 -29.25 -19.12 -20.23
CA THR A 194 -29.05 -19.21 -21.70
C THR A 194 -27.61 -19.50 -22.07
N HIS A 195 -26.64 -19.09 -21.24
CA HIS A 195 -25.22 -19.24 -21.51
C HIS A 195 -24.44 -19.64 -20.25
N PRO A 196 -24.68 -20.84 -19.69
CA PRO A 196 -24.08 -21.25 -18.40
C PRO A 196 -22.55 -21.35 -18.43
N GLU A 197 -21.95 -21.59 -19.60
CA GLU A 197 -20.51 -21.79 -19.77
C GLU A 197 -19.69 -20.50 -19.84
N ARG A 198 -20.34 -19.33 -19.85
CA ARG A 198 -19.64 -18.04 -19.98
C ARG A 198 -20.24 -16.97 -19.08
N ALA A 199 -19.35 -16.13 -18.55
CA ALA A 199 -19.79 -14.94 -17.82
C ALA A 199 -20.48 -13.93 -18.77
N PRO A 200 -21.50 -13.20 -18.29
CA PRO A 200 -22.09 -12.12 -19.07
C PRO A 200 -21.08 -10.98 -19.26
N THR A 201 -21.24 -10.23 -20.34
CA THR A 201 -20.52 -8.97 -20.56
C THR A 201 -21.44 -7.78 -20.29
N LEU A 202 -20.86 -6.60 -20.00
CA LEU A 202 -21.65 -5.37 -19.87
C LEU A 202 -22.47 -5.06 -21.13
N HIS A 203 -21.89 -5.29 -22.31
CA HIS A 203 -22.58 -5.06 -23.59
C HIS A 203 -23.84 -5.92 -23.71
N GLU A 204 -23.77 -7.19 -23.32
CA GLU A 204 -24.92 -8.10 -23.35
C GLU A 204 -25.98 -7.73 -22.34
N VAL A 205 -25.58 -7.38 -21.11
CA VAL A 205 -26.54 -6.91 -20.10
C VAL A 205 -27.29 -5.70 -20.63
N VAL A 206 -26.57 -4.69 -21.17
CA VAL A 206 -27.18 -3.49 -21.76
C VAL A 206 -28.09 -3.86 -22.95
N ALA A 207 -27.68 -4.77 -23.83
CA ALA A 207 -28.51 -5.20 -24.94
C ALA A 207 -29.80 -5.91 -24.47
N LEU A 208 -29.72 -6.69 -23.39
CA LEU A 208 -30.87 -7.37 -22.78
C LEU A 208 -31.71 -6.44 -21.89
N MET A 209 -31.28 -5.18 -21.69
CA MET A 209 -32.14 -4.20 -21.05
C MET A 209 -33.37 -3.84 -21.91
N ASP A 210 -33.33 -4.09 -23.22
CA ASP A 210 -34.51 -4.04 -24.09
C ASP A 210 -35.41 -5.27 -23.85
N PRO A 211 -36.66 -5.09 -23.36
CA PRO A 211 -37.56 -6.20 -23.07
C PRO A 211 -37.83 -7.11 -24.28
N ARG A 212 -37.79 -6.57 -25.50
CA ARG A 212 -37.99 -7.37 -26.71
C ARG A 212 -36.83 -8.34 -26.93
N ARG A 213 -35.60 -7.87 -26.70
CA ARG A 213 -34.37 -8.69 -26.82
C ARG A 213 -34.30 -9.75 -25.72
N LEU A 214 -34.69 -9.40 -24.50
CA LEU A 214 -34.78 -10.36 -23.40
C LEU A 214 -35.83 -11.44 -23.67
N ALA A 215 -37.03 -11.08 -24.13
CA ALA A 215 -38.05 -12.06 -24.50
C ALA A 215 -37.59 -12.95 -25.68
N SER A 216 -36.82 -12.40 -26.62
CA SER A 216 -36.22 -13.16 -27.71
C SER A 216 -35.17 -14.18 -27.26
N SER A 217 -34.33 -13.84 -26.28
CA SER A 217 -33.27 -14.76 -25.82
C SER A 217 -33.84 -16.01 -25.15
N LEU A 218 -35.03 -15.91 -24.54
CA LEU A 218 -35.75 -17.02 -23.92
C LEU A 218 -36.35 -18.02 -24.93
N ARG A 219 -36.63 -17.60 -26.17
CA ARG A 219 -37.25 -18.48 -27.18
C ARG A 219 -36.36 -19.63 -27.63
N ASN A 220 -35.06 -19.54 -27.37
CA ASN A 220 -34.07 -20.55 -27.71
C ASN A 220 -33.81 -21.54 -26.55
N LEU A 221 -34.56 -21.45 -25.45
CA LEU A 221 -34.48 -22.40 -24.34
C LEU A 221 -35.46 -23.55 -24.56
N ASP A 222 -34.96 -24.75 -24.84
CA ASP A 222 -35.75 -25.97 -25.01
C ASP A 222 -36.44 -26.45 -23.71
N ARG A 223 -36.21 -25.77 -22.57
CA ARG A 223 -36.84 -26.11 -21.28
C ARG A 223 -37.35 -24.87 -20.55
N PRO A 224 -38.54 -24.95 -19.91
CA PRO A 224 -39.01 -23.89 -19.02
C PRO A 224 -38.07 -23.72 -17.83
N LEU A 225 -37.77 -22.47 -17.49
CA LEU A 225 -37.04 -22.10 -16.27
C LEU A 225 -37.80 -22.66 -15.07
N ARG A 226 -37.23 -23.62 -14.34
CA ARG A 226 -37.81 -24.13 -13.10
C ARG A 226 -37.55 -23.11 -11.99
N GLU A 227 -38.60 -22.80 -11.23
CA GLU A 227 -38.60 -21.92 -10.05
C GLU A 227 -37.59 -22.34 -8.97
#